data_AF-A0AAV2A1G8-F1
#
_entry.id   AF-A0AAV2A1G8-F1
#
_cell.length_a   1.000
_cell.length_b   1.000
_cell.length_c   1.000
_cell.angle_alpha   90.00
_cell.angle_beta   90.00
_cell.angle_gamma   90.00
#
_symmetry.space_group_name_H-M   'P 1'
#
loop_
_entity.id
_entity.type
_entity.pdbx_description
1 polymer ?
#
loop_
_entity_poly.entity_id
_entity_poly.type
_entity_poly.pdbx_seq_one_letter_code
_entity_poly.pdbx_strand_id
1 'polypeptide(L)'
;MTLQNMCLQMNLGVLVLFTILACCVIAAPRCNDSDLRGCMEELKVLTNNQDLAFAQTERELSQTCGHLQDAMQCVNNFTSRCFDESQRELYRTLTSGAQQLLADLCTQGSGFRSKYLLHASCYRNLSSEYRKCADSYLTQQETAKKEEMPVKDKLRKSCCLFDGYKECTRVAVLHKCSPEAADLGEQIVTKAGGPLVQTHCANFKHNTPDCMFHISSAFLPMKFSYFSIIFLLFLHFLSMTFLPANR
;
A
#
# COMPACT_ATOMS: atom_id res chain seq x y z
N MET A 1 32.82 -54.01 -1.26
CA MET A 1 33.87 -53.64 -2.23
C MET A 1 33.58 -52.22 -2.70
N THR A 2 34.58 -51.38 -2.55
CA THR A 2 34.60 -49.90 -2.53
C THR A 2 34.08 -49.21 -3.79
N LEU A 3 33.26 -48.15 -3.62
CA LEU A 3 32.91 -47.14 -4.65
C LEU A 3 34.14 -46.44 -5.28
N GLN A 4 35.33 -46.66 -4.72
CA GLN A 4 36.60 -46.08 -5.13
C GLN A 4 37.15 -46.69 -6.44
N ASN A 5 36.70 -47.88 -6.85
CA ASN A 5 37.24 -48.58 -8.03
C ASN A 5 36.41 -48.39 -9.32
N MET A 6 35.30 -47.64 -9.30
CA MET A 6 34.50 -47.36 -10.51
C MET A 6 34.91 -46.05 -11.23
N CYS A 7 35.71 -45.17 -10.62
CA CYS A 7 36.13 -43.92 -11.26
C CYS A 7 37.27 -44.08 -12.28
N LEU A 8 38.01 -45.19 -12.29
CA LEU A 8 39.23 -45.34 -13.10
C LEU A 8 38.98 -45.71 -14.58
N GLN A 9 37.72 -45.82 -15.01
CA GLN A 9 37.35 -46.22 -16.38
C GLN A 9 36.59 -45.13 -17.18
N MET A 10 36.32 -43.96 -16.58
CA MET A 10 35.64 -42.89 -17.32
C MET A 10 36.65 -42.06 -18.13
N ASN A 11 36.48 -42.09 -19.46
CA ASN A 11 37.25 -41.31 -20.43
C ASN A 11 37.31 -39.83 -20.01
N LEU A 12 38.48 -39.20 -20.19
CA LEU A 12 38.73 -37.79 -19.87
C LEU A 12 37.66 -36.85 -20.49
N GLY A 13 37.16 -37.19 -21.69
CA GLY A 13 36.09 -36.47 -22.36
C GLY A 13 34.73 -36.54 -21.66
N VAL A 14 34.41 -37.64 -20.96
CA VAL A 14 33.16 -37.78 -20.17
C VAL A 14 33.26 -36.98 -18.88
N LEU A 15 34.45 -36.93 -18.28
CA LEU A 15 34.74 -36.12 -17.09
C LEU A 15 34.62 -34.62 -17.38
N VAL A 16 35.10 -34.18 -18.54
CA VAL A 16 34.95 -32.80 -19.03
C VAL A 16 33.48 -32.49 -19.37
N LEU A 17 32.76 -33.42 -19.99
CA LEU A 17 31.34 -33.22 -20.27
C LEU A 17 30.50 -33.11 -18.98
N PHE A 18 30.82 -33.91 -17.96
CA PHE A 18 30.18 -33.83 -16.64
C PHE A 18 30.51 -32.55 -15.88
N THR A 19 31.76 -32.05 -15.95
CA THR A 19 32.10 -30.76 -15.33
C THR A 19 31.47 -29.58 -16.04
N ILE A 20 31.33 -29.63 -17.38
CA ILE A 20 30.61 -28.61 -18.15
C ILE A 20 29.10 -28.65 -17.84
N LEU A 21 28.48 -29.83 -17.77
CA LEU A 21 27.07 -30.01 -17.37
C LEU A 21 26.82 -29.60 -15.92
N ALA A 22 27.76 -29.85 -15.01
CA ALA A 22 27.68 -29.40 -13.62
C ALA A 22 27.87 -27.88 -13.47
N CYS A 23 28.68 -27.23 -14.33
CA CYS A 23 28.84 -25.77 -14.35
C CYS A 23 27.62 -25.04 -14.92
N CYS A 24 26.77 -25.69 -15.71
CA CYS A 24 25.53 -25.12 -16.24
C CYS A 24 24.35 -25.16 -15.27
N VAL A 25 24.53 -25.61 -14.02
CA VAL A 25 23.60 -25.27 -12.94
C VAL A 25 23.82 -23.79 -12.61
N ILE A 26 23.28 -22.91 -13.46
CA ILE A 26 23.07 -21.51 -13.14
C ILE A 26 22.29 -21.53 -11.83
N ALA A 27 22.93 -21.15 -10.73
CA ALA A 27 22.24 -21.00 -9.46
C ALA A 27 21.07 -20.04 -9.71
N ALA A 28 19.86 -20.59 -9.75
CA ALA A 28 18.67 -19.77 -9.92
C ALA A 28 18.70 -18.68 -8.84
N PRO A 29 18.43 -17.41 -9.21
CA PRO A 29 18.45 -16.33 -8.23
C PRO A 29 17.51 -16.70 -7.08
N ARG A 30 18.01 -16.63 -5.84
CA ARG A 30 17.20 -16.88 -4.65
C ARG A 30 16.21 -15.72 -4.52
N CYS A 31 14.96 -15.98 -4.85
CA CYS A 31 13.86 -15.02 -4.76
C CYS A 31 13.05 -15.30 -3.50
N ASN A 32 13.58 -14.84 -2.37
CA ASN A 32 12.93 -15.00 -1.06
C ASN A 32 12.24 -13.68 -0.65
N ASP A 33 11.00 -13.78 -0.19
CA ASP A 33 10.22 -12.64 0.31
C ASP A 33 10.86 -11.97 1.54
N SER A 34 11.74 -12.66 2.27
CA SER A 34 12.55 -12.03 3.33
C SER A 34 13.47 -10.95 2.79
N ASP A 35 14.04 -11.15 1.60
CA ASP A 35 15.06 -10.26 1.04
C ASP A 35 14.40 -8.97 0.55
N LEU A 36 13.24 -9.10 -0.09
CA LEU A 36 12.41 -7.95 -0.47
C LEU A 36 11.94 -7.17 0.76
N ARG A 37 11.46 -7.86 1.81
CA ARG A 37 11.07 -7.19 3.07
C ARG A 37 12.23 -6.45 3.71
N GLY A 38 13.43 -7.03 3.70
CA GLY A 38 14.64 -6.37 4.19
C GLY A 38 14.92 -5.06 3.47
N CYS A 39 14.85 -5.05 2.12
CA CYS A 39 15.01 -3.81 1.36
C CYS A 39 13.89 -2.78 1.65
N MET A 40 12.65 -3.25 1.83
CA MET A 40 11.47 -2.39 2.04
C MET A 40 11.43 -1.74 3.42
N GLU A 41 12.06 -2.35 4.44
CA GLU A 41 12.06 -1.82 5.81
C GLU A 41 12.64 -0.39 5.86
N GLU A 42 13.75 -0.16 5.17
CA GLU A 42 14.42 1.13 5.09
C GLU A 42 13.60 2.17 4.29
N LEU A 43 12.76 1.72 3.35
CA LEU A 43 11.90 2.61 2.55
C LEU A 43 10.61 3.01 3.25
N LYS A 44 10.27 2.40 4.39
CA LYS A 44 9.01 2.68 5.11
C LYS A 44 8.84 4.16 5.46
N VAL A 45 9.92 4.88 5.70
CA VAL A 45 9.87 6.33 5.97
C VAL A 45 9.29 7.12 4.78
N LEU A 46 9.47 6.65 3.56
CA LEU A 46 8.88 7.24 2.35
C LEU A 46 7.50 6.65 2.03
N THR A 47 7.32 5.33 2.20
CA THR A 47 6.11 4.65 1.73
C THR A 47 4.94 4.71 2.70
N ASN A 48 5.20 4.81 4.01
CA ASN A 48 4.15 4.89 5.02
C ASN A 48 3.66 6.32 5.27
N ASN A 49 4.37 7.33 4.73
CA ASN A 49 4.08 8.76 4.96
C ASN A 49 3.82 9.08 6.45
N GLN A 50 4.57 8.43 7.35
CA GLN A 50 4.40 8.60 8.80
C GLN A 50 5.23 9.75 9.38
N ASP A 51 6.13 10.33 8.58
CA ASP A 51 6.83 11.56 8.93
C ASP A 51 6.88 12.56 7.76
N LEU A 52 6.62 13.84 8.05
CA LEU A 52 6.96 14.97 7.15
C LEU A 52 8.39 15.45 7.40
N ALA A 53 9.00 15.08 8.53
CA ALA A 53 10.35 15.44 8.88
C ALA A 53 11.33 14.33 8.45
N PHE A 54 11.65 14.28 7.15
CA PHE A 54 12.69 13.39 6.62
C PHE A 54 14.10 13.74 7.14
N ALA A 55 14.33 15.02 7.42
CA ALA A 55 15.55 15.60 7.99
C ALA A 55 15.33 17.07 8.37
N GLN A 56 16.15 17.63 9.26
CA GLN A 56 16.10 19.02 9.71
C GLN A 56 17.13 19.94 9.03
N THR A 57 18.24 19.36 8.56
CA THR A 57 19.36 20.10 7.99
C THR A 57 19.78 19.52 6.64
N GLU A 58 20.50 20.32 5.84
CA GLU A 58 21.09 19.87 4.56
C GLU A 58 21.98 18.62 4.74
N ARG A 59 22.77 18.59 5.82
CA ARG A 59 23.66 17.47 6.14
C ARG A 59 22.86 16.21 6.45
N GLU A 60 21.89 16.31 7.36
CA GLU A 60 21.04 15.18 7.74
C GLU A 60 20.26 14.68 6.52
N LEU A 61 19.70 15.59 5.71
CA LEU A 61 18.98 15.22 4.51
C LEU A 61 19.87 14.48 3.50
N SER A 62 21.12 14.90 3.34
CA SER A 62 22.07 14.21 2.46
C SER A 62 22.39 12.79 2.95
N GLN A 63 22.52 12.60 4.26
CA GLN A 63 22.73 11.27 4.85
C GLN A 63 21.50 10.39 4.65
N THR A 64 20.31 10.89 4.97
CA THR A 64 19.03 10.20 4.73
C THR A 64 18.88 9.81 3.27
N CYS A 65 19.22 10.70 2.33
CA CYS A 65 19.17 10.41 0.90
C CYS A 65 20.08 9.26 0.48
N GLY A 66 21.28 9.13 1.06
CA GLY A 66 22.17 7.99 0.80
C GLY A 66 21.52 6.66 1.19
N HIS A 67 21.00 6.57 2.41
CA HIS A 67 20.31 5.37 2.90
C HIS A 67 19.09 4.99 2.03
N LEU A 68 18.29 5.98 1.63
CA LEU A 68 17.11 5.75 0.80
C LEU A 68 17.46 5.30 -0.62
N GLN A 69 18.53 5.85 -1.20
CA GLN A 69 19.01 5.45 -2.52
C GLN A 69 19.57 4.03 -2.50
N ASP A 70 20.30 3.65 -1.46
CA ASP A 70 20.80 2.29 -1.27
C ASP A 70 19.64 1.29 -1.13
N ALA A 71 18.61 1.62 -0.35
CA ALA A 71 17.43 0.80 -0.18
C ALA A 71 16.62 0.66 -1.50
N MET A 72 16.47 1.76 -2.25
CA MET A 72 15.86 1.71 -3.59
C MET A 72 16.64 0.81 -4.55
N GLN A 73 17.97 0.88 -4.51
CA GLN A 73 18.82 0.02 -5.33
C GLN A 73 18.69 -1.45 -4.94
N CYS A 74 18.57 -1.75 -3.64
CA CYS A 74 18.27 -3.10 -3.12
C CYS A 74 16.99 -3.66 -3.75
N VAL A 75 15.89 -2.88 -3.71
CA VAL A 75 14.62 -3.29 -4.31
C VAL A 75 14.73 -3.44 -5.83
N ASN A 76 15.35 -2.50 -6.54
CA ASN A 76 15.51 -2.57 -7.99
C ASN A 76 16.34 -3.80 -8.44
N ASN A 77 17.37 -4.15 -7.67
CA ASN A 77 18.15 -5.36 -7.91
C ASN A 77 17.35 -6.64 -7.62
N PHE A 78 16.45 -6.61 -6.63
CA PHE A 78 15.54 -7.72 -6.38
C PHE A 78 14.52 -7.87 -7.52
N THR A 79 13.79 -6.80 -7.86
CA THR A 79 12.73 -6.83 -8.88
C THR A 79 13.26 -7.17 -10.27
N SER A 80 14.45 -6.71 -10.64
CA SER A 80 15.07 -7.06 -11.93
C SER A 80 15.37 -8.56 -12.07
N ARG A 81 15.71 -9.23 -10.97
CA ARG A 81 16.05 -10.67 -10.95
C ARG A 81 14.85 -11.58 -10.71
N CYS A 82 13.90 -11.14 -9.88
CA CYS A 82 12.87 -12.01 -9.32
C CYS A 82 11.45 -11.75 -9.83
N PHE A 83 11.19 -10.58 -10.42
CA PHE A 83 9.87 -10.28 -10.96
C PHE A 83 9.83 -10.53 -12.47
N ASP A 84 8.69 -11.01 -12.96
CA ASP A 84 8.38 -11.02 -14.38
C ASP A 84 8.08 -9.61 -14.91
N GLU A 85 7.85 -9.48 -16.21
CA GLU A 85 7.60 -8.18 -16.84
C GLU A 85 6.36 -7.48 -16.29
N SER A 86 5.27 -8.21 -16.08
CA SER A 86 4.02 -7.65 -15.55
C SER A 86 4.16 -7.19 -14.11
N GLN A 87 4.86 -7.96 -13.28
CA GLN A 87 5.15 -7.64 -11.89
C GLN A 87 6.07 -6.42 -11.77
N ARG A 88 7.09 -6.31 -12.65
CA ARG A 88 7.97 -5.13 -12.71
C ARG A 88 7.21 -3.88 -13.11
N GLU A 89 6.33 -3.97 -14.09
CA GLU A 89 5.52 -2.83 -14.53
C GLU A 89 4.53 -2.38 -13.45
N LEU A 90 3.89 -3.34 -12.79
CA LEU A 90 3.02 -3.07 -11.64
C LEU A 90 3.81 -2.38 -10.51
N TYR A 91 4.99 -2.89 -10.16
CA TYR A 91 5.85 -2.28 -9.15
C TYR A 91 6.24 -0.84 -9.50
N ARG A 92 6.69 -0.60 -10.74
CA ARG A 92 7.04 0.75 -11.23
C ARG A 92 5.85 1.68 -11.16
N THR A 93 4.69 1.22 -11.63
CA THR A 93 3.45 2.00 -11.60
C THR A 93 3.08 2.40 -10.17
N LEU A 94 3.06 1.42 -9.25
CA LEU A 94 2.65 1.62 -7.85
C LEU A 94 3.64 2.48 -7.05
N THR A 95 4.93 2.48 -7.40
CA THR A 95 5.97 3.20 -6.65
C THR A 95 6.48 4.47 -7.32
N SER A 96 6.05 4.77 -8.55
CA SER A 96 6.48 5.93 -9.35
C SER A 96 6.41 7.25 -8.58
N GLY A 97 5.35 7.49 -7.83
CA GLY A 97 5.18 8.70 -7.01
C GLY A 97 6.25 8.85 -5.91
N ALA A 98 6.45 7.80 -5.13
CA ALA A 98 7.47 7.76 -4.09
C ALA A 98 8.89 7.90 -4.66
N GLN A 99 9.17 7.24 -5.78
CA GLN A 99 10.45 7.35 -6.49
C GLN A 99 10.70 8.79 -6.98
N GLN A 100 9.67 9.43 -7.53
CA GLN A 100 9.77 10.82 -7.98
C GLN A 100 9.94 11.79 -6.82
N LEU A 101 9.19 11.62 -5.72
CA LEU A 101 9.38 12.40 -4.49
C LEU A 101 10.82 12.29 -3.98
N LEU A 102 11.37 11.07 -3.94
CA LEU A 102 12.74 10.83 -3.53
C LEU A 102 13.74 11.53 -4.46
N ALA A 103 13.56 11.41 -5.78
CA ALA A 103 14.43 12.07 -6.75
C ALA A 103 14.41 13.59 -6.56
N ASP A 104 13.23 14.18 -6.40
CA ASP A 104 13.09 15.62 -6.22
C ASP A 104 13.66 16.12 -4.89
N LEU A 105 13.54 15.34 -3.81
CA LEU A 105 14.09 15.68 -2.49
C LEU A 105 15.61 15.49 -2.42
N CYS A 106 16.14 14.46 -3.08
CA CYS A 106 17.55 14.06 -2.96
C CYS A 106 18.47 14.58 -4.05
N THR A 107 17.92 15.16 -5.12
CA THR A 107 18.74 15.87 -6.10
C THR A 107 19.29 17.16 -5.46
N GLN A 108 20.62 17.25 -5.37
CA GLN A 108 21.30 18.44 -4.83
C GLN A 108 20.92 19.68 -5.64
N GLY A 109 20.65 20.79 -4.93
CA GLY A 109 20.27 22.06 -5.55
C GLY A 109 18.88 22.08 -6.20
N SER A 110 18.07 21.02 -6.08
CA SER A 110 16.70 21.04 -6.62
C SER A 110 15.84 22.09 -5.91
N GLY A 111 14.90 22.68 -6.65
CA GLY A 111 13.94 23.62 -6.07
C GLY A 111 13.06 22.98 -4.99
N PHE A 112 12.75 21.69 -5.12
CA PHE A 112 11.95 20.96 -4.14
C PHE A 112 12.70 20.74 -2.83
N ARG A 113 13.99 20.35 -2.90
CA ARG A 113 14.88 20.20 -1.75
C ARG A 113 15.00 21.51 -0.97
N SER A 114 15.25 22.62 -1.66
CA SER A 114 15.37 23.94 -1.02
C SER A 114 14.08 24.37 -0.32
N LYS A 115 12.92 24.13 -0.95
CA LYS A 115 11.61 24.40 -0.34
C LYS A 115 11.36 23.50 0.89
N TYR A 116 11.72 22.23 0.82
CA TYR A 116 11.61 21.31 1.95
C TYR A 116 12.46 21.80 3.14
N LEU A 117 13.73 22.13 2.92
CA LEU A 117 14.64 22.57 3.97
C LEU A 117 14.21 23.88 4.64
N LEU A 118 13.53 24.75 3.91
CA LEU A 118 12.93 25.97 4.46
C LEU A 118 11.91 25.66 5.57
N HIS A 119 11.17 24.56 5.46
CA HIS A 119 10.10 24.17 6.39
C HIS A 119 10.46 23.00 7.31
N ALA A 120 11.60 22.35 7.07
CA ALA A 120 12.06 21.15 7.76
C ALA A 120 12.07 21.27 9.29
N SER A 121 12.53 22.41 9.82
CA SER A 121 12.55 22.68 11.27
C SER A 121 11.14 22.72 11.88
N CYS A 122 10.15 23.21 11.14
CA CYS A 122 8.77 23.24 11.61
C CYS A 122 8.13 21.84 11.60
N TYR A 123 8.35 21.06 10.54
CA TYR A 123 7.84 19.69 10.46
C TYR A 123 8.32 18.81 11.61
N ARG A 124 9.57 19.03 12.07
CA ARG A 124 10.10 18.33 13.25
C ARG A 124 9.27 18.56 14.51
N ASN A 125 8.81 19.79 14.74
CA ASN A 125 8.01 20.15 15.92
C ASN A 125 6.54 19.74 15.82
N LEU A 126 6.10 19.34 14.61
CA LEU A 126 4.76 18.86 14.30
C LEU A 126 4.68 17.32 14.27
N SER A 127 5.81 16.61 14.37
CA SER A 127 5.89 15.18 14.05
C SER A 127 4.86 14.32 14.82
N SER A 128 4.46 14.72 16.03
CA SER A 128 3.46 14.00 16.81
C SER A 128 2.03 14.20 16.31
N GLU A 129 1.63 15.41 15.90
CA GLU A 129 0.31 15.66 15.32
C GLU A 129 0.18 15.05 13.93
N TYR A 130 1.23 15.17 13.12
CA TYR A 130 1.26 14.54 11.81
C TYR A 130 1.12 13.02 11.91
N ARG A 131 1.84 12.40 12.85
CA ARG A 131 1.78 10.94 13.07
C ARG A 131 0.38 10.45 13.42
N LYS A 132 -0.43 11.24 14.14
CA LYS A 132 -1.84 10.87 14.42
C LYS A 132 -2.65 10.73 13.13
N CYS A 133 -2.45 11.62 12.15
CA CYS A 133 -3.10 11.53 10.85
C CYS A 133 -2.67 10.26 10.10
N ALA A 134 -1.36 10.00 10.06
CA ALA A 134 -0.81 8.83 9.38
C ALA A 134 -1.25 7.50 10.04
N ASP A 135 -1.20 7.40 11.36
CA ASP A 135 -1.60 6.19 12.09
C ASP A 135 -3.11 5.90 11.93
N SER A 136 -3.94 6.94 11.96
CA SER A 136 -5.38 6.83 11.69
C SER A 136 -5.63 6.33 10.26
N TYR A 137 -4.93 6.91 9.28
CA TYR A 137 -5.02 6.49 7.88
C TYR A 137 -4.61 5.02 7.68
N LEU A 138 -3.45 4.62 8.22
CA LEU A 138 -2.95 3.26 8.11
C LEU A 138 -3.89 2.25 8.78
N THR A 139 -4.42 2.57 9.96
CA THR A 139 -5.39 1.71 10.66
C THR A 139 -6.68 1.52 9.84
N GLN A 140 -7.18 2.61 9.26
CA GLN A 140 -8.39 2.55 8.42
C GLN A 140 -8.14 1.81 7.10
N GLN A 141 -6.97 1.99 6.48
CA GLN A 141 -6.50 1.23 5.32
C GLN A 141 -6.45 -0.28 5.61
N GLU A 142 -5.82 -0.67 6.72
CA GLU A 142 -5.74 -2.08 7.11
C GLU A 142 -7.11 -2.71 7.39
N THR A 143 -8.03 -1.90 7.95
CA THR A 143 -9.43 -2.33 8.13
C THR A 143 -10.12 -2.50 6.78
N ALA A 144 -10.00 -1.51 5.88
CA ALA A 144 -10.60 -1.53 4.55
C ALA A 144 -10.11 -2.70 3.68
N LYS A 145 -8.84 -3.11 3.83
CA LYS A 145 -8.27 -4.27 3.12
C LYS A 145 -9.00 -5.57 3.47
N LYS A 146 -9.37 -5.74 4.75
CA LYS A 146 -10.01 -6.95 5.29
C LYS A 146 -11.51 -7.03 4.97
N GLU A 147 -12.14 -5.91 4.66
CA GLU A 147 -13.56 -5.88 4.31
C GLU A 147 -13.79 -6.52 2.93
N GLU A 148 -14.81 -7.39 2.86
CA GLU A 148 -15.29 -7.96 1.59
C GLU A 148 -16.23 -6.96 0.90
N MET A 149 -15.76 -6.36 -0.19
CA MET A 149 -16.55 -5.47 -1.01
C MET A 149 -16.04 -5.48 -2.46
N PRO A 150 -16.86 -5.06 -3.44
CA PRO A 150 -16.44 -4.95 -4.83
C PRO A 150 -15.19 -4.09 -4.98
N VAL A 151 -14.33 -4.44 -5.95
CA VAL A 151 -13.05 -3.72 -6.21
C VAL A 151 -13.27 -2.21 -6.38
N LYS A 152 -14.36 -1.81 -7.05
CA LYS A 152 -14.72 -0.39 -7.24
C LYS A 152 -15.00 0.32 -5.90
N ASP A 153 -15.67 -0.35 -4.96
CA ASP A 153 -15.96 0.21 -3.64
C ASP A 153 -14.70 0.25 -2.77
N LYS A 154 -13.80 -0.75 -2.88
CA LYS A 154 -12.47 -0.72 -2.24
C LYS A 154 -11.65 0.47 -2.72
N LEU A 155 -11.66 0.73 -4.03
CA LEU A 155 -10.94 1.86 -4.63
C LEU A 155 -11.52 3.19 -4.14
N ARG A 156 -12.85 3.36 -4.21
CA ARG A 156 -13.54 4.55 -3.67
C ARG A 156 -13.16 4.76 -2.20
N LYS A 157 -13.25 3.70 -1.39
CA LYS A 157 -12.91 3.75 0.03
C LYS A 157 -11.47 4.20 0.26
N SER A 158 -10.52 3.62 -0.47
CA SER A 158 -9.10 3.98 -0.41
C SER A 158 -8.85 5.44 -0.79
N CYS A 159 -9.52 5.94 -1.84
CA CYS A 159 -9.42 7.34 -2.26
C CYS A 159 -9.97 8.31 -1.20
N CYS A 160 -11.12 7.99 -0.59
CA CYS A 160 -11.70 8.80 0.48
C CYS A 160 -10.80 8.85 1.73
N LEU A 161 -10.22 7.71 2.12
CA LEU A 161 -9.26 7.64 3.21
C LEU A 161 -8.02 8.48 2.92
N PHE A 162 -7.52 8.42 1.67
CA PHE A 162 -6.36 9.20 1.25
C PHE A 162 -6.64 10.71 1.25
N ASP A 163 -7.79 11.15 0.72
CA ASP A 163 -8.16 12.58 0.74
C ASP A 163 -8.37 13.09 2.18
N GLY A 164 -8.94 12.28 3.07
CA GLY A 164 -9.08 12.62 4.49
C GLY A 164 -7.73 12.71 5.21
N TYR A 165 -6.79 11.82 4.87
CA TYR A 165 -5.42 11.88 5.38
C TYR A 165 -4.68 13.15 4.92
N LYS A 166 -4.85 13.51 3.64
CA LYS A 166 -4.32 14.74 3.06
C LYS A 166 -4.84 15.98 3.79
N GLU A 167 -6.15 16.06 4.01
CA GLU A 167 -6.76 17.18 4.74
C GLU A 167 -6.32 17.24 6.21
N CYS A 168 -6.31 16.09 6.92
CA CYS A 168 -5.81 16.01 8.30
C CYS A 168 -4.39 16.55 8.43
N THR A 169 -3.51 16.13 7.51
CA THR A 169 -2.13 16.60 7.43
C THR A 169 -2.07 18.11 7.23
N ARG A 170 -2.80 18.62 6.24
CA ARG A 170 -2.81 20.06 5.90
C ARG A 170 -3.25 20.90 7.09
N VAL A 171 -4.32 20.50 7.77
CA VAL A 171 -4.83 21.18 8.98
C VAL A 171 -3.83 21.12 10.12
N ALA A 172 -3.20 19.96 10.37
CA ALA A 172 -2.18 19.82 11.40
C ALA A 172 -1.00 20.77 11.14
N VAL A 173 -0.55 20.87 9.88
CA VAL A 173 0.53 21.78 9.50
C VAL A 173 0.11 23.24 9.65
N LEU A 174 -1.07 23.64 9.19
CA LEU A 174 -1.56 25.02 9.33
C LEU A 174 -1.66 25.50 10.77
N HIS A 175 -1.91 24.59 11.71
CA HIS A 175 -2.03 24.95 13.12
C HIS A 175 -0.67 25.34 13.75
N LYS A 176 0.46 24.84 13.22
CA LYS A 176 1.79 25.07 13.82
C LYS A 176 2.79 25.75 12.90
N CYS A 177 2.62 25.62 11.59
CA CYS A 177 3.54 26.10 10.56
C CYS A 177 2.84 27.12 9.65
N SER A 178 3.54 27.59 8.63
CA SER A 178 2.99 28.57 7.68
C SER A 178 2.04 27.92 6.66
N PRO A 179 1.19 28.71 5.98
CA PRO A 179 0.38 28.24 4.85
C PRO A 179 1.21 27.56 3.76
N GLU A 180 2.37 28.10 3.43
CA GLU A 180 3.28 27.53 2.43
C GLU A 180 3.83 26.17 2.88
N ALA A 181 4.07 26.00 4.18
CA ALA A 181 4.46 24.71 4.74
C ALA A 181 3.32 23.69 4.65
N ALA A 182 2.06 24.12 4.81
CA ALA A 182 0.90 23.24 4.67
C ALA A 182 0.70 22.82 3.22
N ASP A 183 0.82 23.75 2.27
CA ASP A 183 0.76 23.46 0.84
C ASP A 183 1.87 22.50 0.41
N LEU A 184 3.09 22.69 0.93
CA LEU A 184 4.19 21.77 0.68
C LEU A 184 3.95 20.39 1.31
N GLY A 185 3.40 20.33 2.53
CA GLY A 185 3.06 19.07 3.19
C GLY A 185 2.01 18.27 2.42
N GLU A 186 0.97 18.94 1.93
CA GLU A 186 -0.03 18.34 1.04
C GLU A 186 0.59 17.87 -0.30
N GLN A 187 1.49 18.66 -0.89
CA GLN A 187 2.22 18.27 -2.09
C GLN A 187 3.08 17.04 -1.87
N ILE A 188 3.78 16.92 -0.73
CA ILE A 188 4.58 15.73 -0.37
C ILE A 188 3.69 14.49 -0.37
N VAL A 189 2.57 14.53 0.36
CA VAL A 189 1.61 13.40 0.46
C VAL A 189 1.05 13.03 -0.92
N THR A 190 0.59 14.02 -1.69
CA THR A 190 -0.03 13.81 -3.01
C THR A 190 0.97 13.27 -4.04
N LYS A 191 2.23 13.72 -3.97
CA LYS A 191 3.30 13.26 -4.84
C LYS A 191 3.74 11.84 -4.51
N ALA A 192 3.86 11.49 -3.24
CA ALA A 192 4.16 10.13 -2.80
C ALA A 192 3.12 9.12 -3.31
N GLY A 193 1.83 9.49 -3.31
CA GLY A 193 0.76 8.66 -3.88
C GLY A 193 0.83 8.47 -5.40
N GLY A 194 1.56 9.34 -6.10
CA GLY A 194 1.83 9.23 -7.53
C GLY A 194 0.63 9.51 -8.45
N PRO A 195 0.84 9.39 -9.77
CA PRO A 195 -0.16 9.72 -10.79
C PRO A 195 -1.44 8.88 -10.66
N LEU A 196 -1.32 7.61 -10.26
CA LEU A 196 -2.46 6.72 -10.06
C LEU A 196 -3.44 7.32 -9.06
N VAL A 197 -2.95 7.73 -7.88
CA VAL A 197 -3.78 8.34 -6.85
C VAL A 197 -4.30 9.70 -7.32
N GLN A 198 -3.45 10.53 -7.93
CA GLN A 198 -3.86 11.85 -8.41
C GLN A 198 -4.98 11.79 -9.45
N THR A 199 -4.90 10.87 -10.42
CA THR A 199 -5.91 10.74 -11.48
C THR A 199 -7.15 10.01 -10.99
N HIS A 200 -7.01 8.86 -10.33
CA HIS A 200 -8.16 8.05 -9.93
C HIS A 200 -8.89 8.58 -8.70
N CYS A 201 -8.20 9.33 -7.84
CA CYS A 201 -8.79 9.89 -6.63
C CYS A 201 -9.16 11.38 -6.73
N ALA A 202 -8.93 12.04 -7.87
CA ALA A 202 -9.17 13.48 -8.05
C ALA A 202 -10.57 13.94 -7.57
N ASN A 203 -11.59 13.12 -7.85
CA ASN A 203 -13.00 13.44 -7.62
C ASN A 203 -13.55 12.91 -6.29
N PHE A 204 -12.78 12.11 -5.55
CA PHE A 204 -13.22 11.61 -4.24
C PHE A 204 -12.75 12.57 -3.16
N LYS A 205 -13.70 13.20 -2.46
CA LYS A 205 -13.43 14.14 -1.38
C LYS A 205 -13.99 13.58 -0.08
N HIS A 206 -13.20 13.57 0.99
CA HIS A 206 -13.56 12.88 2.22
C HIS A 206 -14.87 13.39 2.86
N ASN A 207 -15.28 14.63 2.55
CA ASN A 207 -16.48 15.29 3.05
C ASN A 207 -17.66 15.25 2.06
N THR A 208 -17.56 14.53 0.94
CA THR A 208 -18.66 14.40 -0.02
C THR A 208 -19.48 13.13 0.20
N PRO A 209 -20.72 13.07 -0.34
CA PRO A 209 -21.57 11.89 -0.24
C PRO A 209 -20.93 10.60 -0.77
N ASP A 210 -20.03 10.70 -1.76
CA ASP A 210 -19.28 9.54 -2.27
C ASP A 210 -18.39 8.88 -1.21
N CYS A 211 -17.96 9.66 -0.22
CA CYS A 211 -17.11 9.24 0.88
C CYS A 211 -17.87 9.09 2.21
N MET A 212 -19.15 9.46 2.25
CA MET A 212 -20.03 9.07 3.33
C MET A 212 -20.32 7.58 3.18
N PHE A 213 -19.54 6.76 3.88
CA PHE A 213 -19.84 5.34 4.03
C PHE A 213 -21.11 5.21 4.88
N HIS A 214 -22.26 5.43 4.26
CA HIS A 214 -23.48 4.83 4.76
C HIS A 214 -23.18 3.35 4.79
N ILE A 215 -23.18 2.79 6.00
CA ILE A 215 -23.29 1.37 6.26
C ILE A 215 -24.48 0.93 5.42
N SER A 216 -24.20 0.48 4.20
CA SER A 216 -25.10 -0.37 3.45
C SER A 216 -24.96 -1.71 4.14
N SER A 217 -25.41 -1.77 5.40
CA SER A 217 -25.97 -3.00 5.90
C SER A 217 -26.92 -3.41 4.80
N ALA A 218 -26.76 -4.64 4.36
CA ALA A 218 -27.72 -5.28 3.51
C ALA A 218 -29.08 -5.30 4.25
N PHE A 219 -29.78 -4.17 4.28
CA PHE A 219 -31.22 -4.16 4.11
C PHE A 219 -31.42 -4.52 2.63
N LEU A 220 -31.20 -5.80 2.32
CA LEU A 220 -32.15 -6.45 1.45
C LEU A 220 -33.50 -6.08 2.07
N PRO A 221 -34.40 -5.34 1.39
CA PRO A 221 -35.78 -5.35 1.84
C PRO A 221 -36.13 -6.84 1.85
N MET A 222 -36.35 -7.41 3.05
CA MET A 222 -36.94 -8.72 3.16
C MET A 222 -38.20 -8.64 2.31
N LYS A 223 -38.14 -9.17 1.09
CA LYS A 223 -39.32 -9.37 0.28
C LYS A 223 -40.08 -10.42 1.06
N PHE A 224 -40.97 -9.97 1.93
CA PHE A 224 -42.04 -10.81 2.45
C PHE A 224 -42.79 -11.29 1.21
N SER A 225 -42.46 -12.51 0.78
CA SER A 225 -43.16 -13.17 -0.29
C SER A 225 -44.62 -13.22 0.13
N TYR A 226 -45.51 -12.67 -0.70
CA TYR A 226 -46.97 -12.72 -0.46
C TYR A 226 -47.44 -14.15 -0.14
N PHE A 227 -46.73 -15.15 -0.63
CA PHE A 227 -46.94 -16.56 -0.30
C PHE A 227 -46.84 -16.87 1.20
N SER A 228 -45.92 -16.26 1.95
CA SER A 228 -45.77 -16.51 3.39
C SER A 228 -46.92 -15.91 4.21
N ILE A 229 -47.43 -14.75 3.80
CA ILE A 229 -48.60 -14.12 4.46
C ILE A 229 -49.86 -14.93 4.14
N ILE A 230 -50.04 -15.35 2.88
CA ILE A 230 -51.17 -16.20 2.47
C ILE A 230 -51.13 -17.55 3.19
N PHE A 231 -49.95 -18.15 3.35
CA PHE A 231 -49.78 -19.41 4.08
C PHE A 231 -50.12 -19.27 5.57
N LEU A 232 -49.71 -18.19 6.22
CA LEU A 232 -50.07 -17.93 7.63
C LEU A 232 -51.57 -17.65 7.80
N LEU A 233 -52.20 -16.93 6.86
CA LEU A 233 -53.65 -16.71 6.86
C LEU A 233 -54.42 -18.02 6.61
N PHE A 234 -53.90 -18.90 5.75
CA PHE A 234 -54.47 -20.22 5.47
C PHE A 234 -54.38 -21.16 6.69
N LEU A 235 -53.24 -21.16 7.40
CA LEU A 235 -53.09 -21.91 8.65
C LEU A 235 -54.01 -21.37 9.76
N HIS A 236 -54.19 -20.06 9.85
CA HIS A 236 -55.12 -19.45 10.79
C HIS A 236 -56.58 -19.81 10.45
N PHE A 237 -56.96 -19.86 9.17
CA PHE A 237 -58.27 -20.35 8.74
C PHE A 237 -58.50 -21.82 9.08
N LEU A 238 -57.49 -22.67 8.89
CA LEU A 238 -57.55 -24.09 9.29
C LEU A 238 -57.69 -24.28 10.80
N SER A 239 -57.04 -23.45 11.62
CA SER A 239 -57.21 -23.52 13.08
C SER A 239 -58.62 -23.11 13.54
N MET A 240 -59.30 -22.22 12.80
CA MET A 240 -60.66 -21.78 13.11
C MET A 240 -61.72 -22.79 12.65
N THR A 241 -61.45 -23.61 11.63
CA THR A 241 -62.35 -24.69 11.18
C THR A 241 -62.23 -25.97 12.01
N PHE A 242 -61.16 -26.14 12.79
CA PHE A 242 -60.89 -27.31 13.62
C PHE A 242 -61.03 -27.08 15.13
N LEU A 243 -61.78 -26.07 15.56
CA LEU A 243 -62.26 -26.00 16.95
C LEU A 243 -63.47 -26.94 17.10
N PRO A 244 -63.35 -28.06 17.86
CA PRO A 244 -64.50 -28.92 18.11
C PRO A 244 -65.54 -28.15 18.93
N ALA A 245 -66.78 -28.16 18.45
CA ALA A 245 -67.92 -27.68 19.21
C ALA A 245 -67.99 -28.43 20.55
N ASN A 246 -67.74 -27.68 21.62
CA ASN A 246 -67.91 -28.13 22.99
C ASN A 246 -69.36 -28.64 23.18
N ARG A 247 -69.52 -29.94 23.45
CA ARG A 247 -70.69 -30.51 24.10
C ARG A 247 -70.22 -31.52 25.12
#